data_AF-A0A221W7X1-F1
#
_entry.id   AF-A0A221W7X1-F1
#
_cell.length_a   1.000
_cell.length_b   1.000
_cell.length_c   1.000
_cell.angle_alpha   90.00
_cell.angle_beta   90.00
_cell.angle_gamma   90.00
#
_symmetry.space_group_name_H-M   'P 1'
#
loop_
_entity.id
_entity.type
_entity.pdbx_description
1 polymer ?
#
loop_
_entity_poly.entity_id
_entity_poly.type
_entity_poly.pdbx_seq_one_letter_code
_entity_poly.pdbx_strand_id
1 'polypeptide(L)'
;MEPLVWVSGGVLLLLGAVAPVASRWRRGRQTAGAEARARSRYERLGHQIELLPAAGTTEADPAARAATLARRARERWHSTGAILAAASSPEEFQLAERTAAEGSALAEQARRAGRSRR
;
A
#
# COMPACT_ATOMS: atom_id res chain seq x y z
N MET A 1 -22.63 -36.16 42.80
CA MET A 1 -21.52 -35.22 42.52
C MET A 1 -21.45 -35.06 41.01
N GLU A 2 -21.90 -33.90 40.54
CA GLU A 2 -22.32 -33.58 39.17
C GLU A 2 -21.13 -33.56 38.18
N PRO A 3 -20.95 -34.58 37.31
CA PRO A 3 -19.90 -34.55 36.27
C PRO A 3 -20.18 -33.48 35.19
N LEU A 4 -21.42 -32.99 35.09
CA LEU A 4 -21.85 -31.95 34.15
C LEU A 4 -21.19 -30.58 34.39
N VAL A 5 -20.85 -30.24 35.63
CA VAL A 5 -20.22 -28.94 35.98
C VAL A 5 -18.76 -28.90 35.53
N TRP A 6 -18.07 -30.04 35.54
CA TRP A 6 -16.68 -30.15 35.09
C TRP A 6 -16.56 -30.11 33.57
N VAL A 7 -17.50 -30.73 32.85
CA VAL A 7 -17.53 -30.69 31.37
C VAL A 7 -17.82 -29.28 30.87
N SER A 8 -18.74 -28.56 31.51
CA SER A 8 -19.07 -27.17 31.13
C SER A 8 -17.95 -26.18 31.46
N GLY A 9 -17.27 -26.32 32.62
CA GLY A 9 -16.11 -25.50 32.97
C GLY A 9 -14.89 -25.69 32.07
N GLY A 10 -14.58 -26.95 31.70
CA GLY A 10 -13.46 -27.27 30.81
C GLY A 10 -13.64 -26.74 29.38
N VAL A 11 -14.87 -26.78 28.86
CA VAL A 11 -15.21 -26.24 27.53
C VAL A 11 -15.10 -24.72 27.49
N LEU A 12 -15.52 -24.01 28.55
CA LEU A 12 -15.38 -22.56 28.66
C LEU A 12 -13.91 -22.11 28.75
N LEU A 13 -13.06 -22.86 29.44
CA LEU A 13 -11.62 -22.60 29.50
C LEU A 13 -10.93 -22.83 28.14
N LEU A 14 -11.31 -23.88 27.42
CA LEU A 14 -10.83 -24.12 26.06
C LEU A 14 -11.26 -23.00 25.09
N LEU A 15 -12.52 -22.57 25.14
CA LEU A 15 -13.02 -21.43 24.35
C LEU A 15 -12.34 -20.11 24.72
N GLY A 16 -12.11 -19.87 26.02
CA GLY A 16 -11.41 -18.70 26.54
C GLY A 16 -9.93 -18.63 26.14
N ALA A 17 -9.25 -19.78 26.05
CA ALA A 17 -7.86 -19.88 25.62
C ALA A 17 -7.67 -19.82 24.09
N VAL A 18 -8.65 -20.30 23.32
CA VAL A 18 -8.61 -20.28 21.85
C VAL A 18 -8.89 -18.89 21.27
N ALA A 19 -9.77 -18.11 21.91
CA ALA A 19 -10.11 -16.75 21.48
C ALA A 19 -8.91 -15.80 21.29
N PRO A 20 -7.96 -15.65 22.24
CA PRO A 20 -6.81 -14.75 22.06
C PRO A 20 -5.84 -15.23 20.98
N VAL A 21 -5.66 -16.54 20.81
CA VAL A 21 -4.79 -17.11 19.76
C VAL A 21 -5.39 -16.87 18.38
N ALA A 22 -6.69 -17.14 18.21
CA ALA A 22 -7.39 -16.89 16.95
C ALA A 22 -7.38 -15.40 16.57
N SER A 23 -7.57 -14.51 17.54
CA SER A 23 -7.50 -13.05 17.33
C SER A 23 -6.09 -12.62 16.89
N ARG A 24 -5.04 -13.09 17.57
CA ARG A 24 -3.65 -12.79 17.22
C ARG A 24 -3.29 -13.29 15.82
N TRP A 25 -3.74 -14.49 15.46
CA TRP A 25 -3.49 -15.06 14.13
C TRP A 25 -4.19 -14.28 13.02
N ARG A 26 -5.46 -13.85 13.25
CA ARG A 26 -6.19 -13.00 12.32
C ARG A 26 -5.51 -11.65 12.12
N ARG A 27 -5.06 -10.99 13.19
CA ARG A 27 -4.33 -9.72 13.11
C ARG A 27 -3.04 -9.87 12.30
N GLY A 28 -2.24 -10.91 12.58
CA GLY A 28 -1.00 -11.17 11.85
C GLY A 28 -1.22 -11.34 10.34
N ARG A 29 -2.29 -12.05 9.94
CA ARG A 29 -2.66 -12.21 8.53
C ARG A 29 -3.12 -10.92 7.87
N GLN A 30 -3.86 -10.08 8.58
CA GLN A 30 -4.29 -8.79 8.06
C GLN A 30 -3.09 -7.88 7.78
N THR A 31 -2.13 -7.83 8.71
CA THR A 31 -0.89 -7.06 8.53
C THR A 31 -0.10 -7.58 7.34
N ALA A 32 0.18 -8.89 7.27
CA ALA A 32 0.94 -9.47 6.16
C ALA A 32 0.27 -9.25 4.79
N GLY A 33 -1.07 -9.35 4.74
CA GLY A 33 -1.83 -9.09 3.53
C GLY A 33 -1.86 -7.61 3.12
N ALA A 34 -1.82 -6.68 4.09
CA ALA A 34 -1.72 -5.25 3.81
C ALA A 34 -0.30 -4.89 3.31
N GLU A 35 0.73 -5.42 3.96
CA GLU A 35 2.14 -5.25 3.59
C GLU A 35 2.42 -5.73 2.16
N ALA A 36 1.99 -6.95 1.82
CA ALA A 36 2.18 -7.51 0.49
C ALA A 36 1.53 -6.67 -0.61
N ARG A 37 0.31 -6.17 -0.37
CA ARG A 37 -0.41 -5.29 -1.31
C ARG A 37 0.30 -3.95 -1.48
N ALA A 38 0.74 -3.34 -0.37
CA ALA A 38 1.44 -2.08 -0.38
C ALA A 38 2.78 -2.17 -1.13
N ARG A 39 3.58 -3.21 -0.86
CA ARG A 39 4.82 -3.49 -1.61
C ARG A 39 4.56 -3.71 -3.10
N SER A 40 3.58 -4.54 -3.45
CA SER A 40 3.23 -4.78 -4.85
C SER A 40 2.86 -3.48 -5.59
N ARG A 41 2.11 -2.58 -4.95
CA ARG A 41 1.75 -1.28 -5.52
C ARG A 41 2.96 -0.35 -5.65
N TYR A 42 3.86 -0.35 -4.66
CA TYR A 42 5.11 0.41 -4.71
C TYR A 42 5.99 0.00 -5.89
N GLU A 43 6.22 -1.30 -6.08
CA GLU A 43 7.01 -1.83 -7.21
C GLU A 43 6.38 -1.48 -8.56
N ARG A 44 5.06 -1.63 -8.68
CA ARG A 44 4.32 -1.25 -9.91
C ARG A 44 4.47 0.23 -10.22
N LEU A 45 4.38 1.10 -9.21
CA LEU A 45 4.60 2.54 -9.38
C LEU A 45 6.04 2.84 -9.79
N GLY A 46 7.03 2.19 -9.18
CA GLY A 46 8.44 2.30 -9.55
C GLY A 46 8.65 2.00 -11.04
N HIS A 47 8.12 0.87 -11.51
CA HIS A 47 8.17 0.51 -12.92
C HIS A 47 7.49 1.55 -13.84
N GLN A 48 6.34 2.10 -13.44
CA GLN A 48 5.68 3.16 -14.22
C GLN A 48 6.54 4.42 -14.33
N ILE A 49 7.27 4.78 -13.28
CA ILE A 49 8.14 5.97 -13.25
C ILE A 49 9.38 5.79 -14.10
N GLU A 50 9.97 4.60 -14.10
CA GLU A 50 11.13 4.28 -14.96
C GLU A 50 10.81 4.45 -16.44
N LEU A 51 9.57 4.16 -16.84
CA LEU A 51 9.09 4.32 -18.21
C LEU A 51 8.72 5.77 -18.57
N LEU A 52 8.70 6.71 -17.62
CA LEU A 52 8.40 8.11 -17.91
C LEU A 52 9.65 8.82 -18.45
N PRO A 53 9.52 9.61 -19.53
CA PRO A 53 10.62 10.41 -20.03
C PRO A 53 11.10 11.40 -18.96
N ALA A 54 12.42 11.59 -18.86
CA ALA A 54 13.01 12.58 -17.98
C ALA A 54 12.46 13.97 -18.30
N ALA A 55 12.04 14.71 -17.27
CA ALA A 55 11.45 16.03 -17.41
C ALA A 55 12.43 17.00 -18.09
N GLY A 56 12.21 17.29 -19.38
CA GLY A 56 12.89 18.37 -20.09
C GLY A 56 12.38 19.74 -19.63
N THR A 57 13.32 20.65 -19.38
CA THR A 57 13.11 21.98 -18.81
C THR A 57 12.62 22.99 -19.84
N THR A 58 11.33 23.03 -20.14
CA THR A 58 10.75 24.21 -20.81
C THR A 58 9.30 24.38 -20.37
N GLU A 59 9.02 25.43 -19.60
CA GLU A 59 7.77 25.66 -18.84
C GLU A 59 6.55 26.05 -19.70
N ALA A 60 6.72 26.39 -20.97
CA ALA A 60 5.64 26.92 -21.82
C ALA A 60 4.92 25.86 -22.70
N ASP A 61 5.29 24.58 -22.60
CA ASP A 61 4.84 23.52 -23.50
C ASP A 61 3.92 22.52 -22.75
N PRO A 62 2.89 21.89 -23.35
CA PRO A 62 2.25 20.69 -22.80
C PRO A 62 3.26 19.62 -22.31
N ALA A 63 4.50 19.62 -22.82
CA ALA A 63 5.63 18.87 -22.25
C ALA A 63 5.95 19.25 -20.78
N ALA A 64 5.82 20.52 -20.39
CA ALA A 64 5.97 21.01 -19.01
C ALA A 64 4.95 20.41 -18.06
N ARG A 65 3.70 20.24 -18.53
CA ARG A 65 2.63 19.61 -17.73
C ARG A 65 2.90 18.13 -17.52
N ALA A 66 3.29 17.41 -18.58
CA ALA A 66 3.68 16.00 -18.48
C ALA A 66 4.89 15.81 -17.54
N ALA A 67 5.89 16.67 -17.66
CA ALA A 67 7.08 16.70 -16.79
C ALA A 67 6.72 16.97 -15.32
N THR A 68 5.83 17.94 -15.05
CA THR A 68 5.38 18.25 -13.69
C THR A 68 4.62 17.07 -13.06
N LEU A 69 3.75 16.42 -13.83
CA LEU A 69 3.02 15.23 -13.38
C LEU A 69 3.97 14.06 -13.11
N ALA A 70 4.97 13.86 -13.98
CA ALA A 70 5.99 12.83 -13.80
C ALA A 70 6.85 13.09 -12.55
N ARG A 71 7.24 14.35 -12.29
CA ARG A 71 7.96 14.73 -11.06
C ARG A 71 7.13 14.42 -9.81
N ARG A 72 5.86 14.83 -9.79
CA ARG A 72 4.95 14.53 -8.67
C ARG A 72 4.73 13.03 -8.47
N ALA A 73 4.64 12.25 -9.55
CA ALA A 73 4.57 10.79 -9.45
C ALA A 73 5.82 10.20 -8.77
N ARG A 74 7.01 10.69 -9.13
CA ARG A 74 8.29 10.30 -8.50
C ARG A 74 8.36 10.71 -7.03
N GLU A 75 7.91 11.91 -6.68
CA GLU A 75 7.77 12.34 -5.28
C GLU A 75 6.88 11.37 -4.49
N ARG A 76 5.72 10.99 -5.04
CA ARG A 76 4.81 10.03 -4.40
C ARG A 76 5.44 8.65 -4.21
N TRP A 77 6.22 8.18 -5.19
CA TRP A 77 6.96 6.93 -5.06
C TRP A 77 7.99 6.97 -3.94
N HIS A 78 8.77 8.04 -3.83
CA HIS A 78 9.69 8.22 -2.70
C HIS A 78 8.94 8.25 -1.36
N SER A 79 7.82 8.98 -1.27
CA SER A 79 6.99 9.01 -0.07
C SER A 79 6.42 7.63 0.28
N THR A 80 5.92 6.87 -0.70
CA THR A 80 5.46 5.50 -0.48
C THR A 80 6.59 4.62 0.07
N GLY A 81 7.80 4.71 -0.49
CA GLY A 81 8.97 3.98 0.00
C GLY A 81 9.32 4.34 1.44
N ALA A 82 9.29 5.62 1.79
CA ALA A 82 9.52 6.09 3.16
C ALA A 82 8.45 5.58 4.14
N ILE A 83 7.18 5.60 3.76
CA ILE A 83 6.09 5.06 4.58
C ILE A 83 6.28 3.55 4.77
N LEU A 84 6.59 2.81 3.69
CA LEU A 84 6.84 1.36 3.77
C LEU A 84 8.02 1.01 4.68
N ALA A 85 9.09 1.80 4.66
CA ALA A 85 10.26 1.57 5.51
C ALA A 85 9.96 1.75 7.00
N ALA A 86 8.98 2.59 7.35
CA ALA A 86 8.57 2.87 8.73
C ALA A 86 7.31 2.09 9.18
N ALA A 87 6.54 1.53 8.24
CA ALA A 87 5.24 0.91 8.53
C ALA A 87 5.38 -0.38 9.36
N SER A 88 4.57 -0.47 10.40
CA SER A 88 4.47 -1.62 11.31
C SER A 88 3.04 -2.10 11.52
N SER A 89 2.05 -1.34 11.04
CA SER A 89 0.62 -1.59 11.22
C SER A 89 -0.13 -1.72 9.87
N PRO A 90 -1.28 -2.44 9.84
CA PRO A 90 -2.14 -2.49 8.66
C PRO A 90 -2.54 -1.12 8.11
N GLU A 91 -2.80 -0.15 8.99
CA GLU A 91 -3.24 1.20 8.63
C GLU A 91 -2.13 1.99 7.92
N GLU A 92 -0.87 1.85 8.37
CA GLU A 92 0.30 2.44 7.72
C GLU A 92 0.57 1.80 6.36
N PHE A 93 0.42 0.47 6.24
CA PHE A 93 0.51 -0.20 4.93
C PHE A 93 -0.61 0.26 3.98
N GLN A 94 -1.83 0.47 4.48
CA GLN A 94 -2.92 1.05 3.69
C GLN A 94 -2.63 2.49 3.28
N LEU A 95 -1.97 3.29 4.13
CA LEU A 95 -1.52 4.62 3.77
C LEU A 95 -0.51 4.56 2.61
N ALA A 96 0.49 3.69 2.70
CA ALA A 96 1.44 3.46 1.62
C ALA A 96 0.73 3.03 0.32
N GLU A 97 -0.25 2.13 0.40
CA GLU A 97 -1.06 1.71 -0.75
C GLU A 97 -1.80 2.88 -1.41
N ARG A 98 -2.41 3.77 -0.62
CA ARG A 98 -3.11 4.97 -1.13
C ARG A 98 -2.14 5.94 -1.79
N THR A 99 -1.01 6.24 -1.14
CA THR A 99 0.02 7.11 -1.72
C THR A 99 0.58 6.55 -3.02
N ALA A 100 0.76 5.23 -3.11
CA ALA A 100 1.19 4.57 -4.34
C ALA A 100 0.14 4.68 -5.46
N ALA A 101 -1.15 4.57 -5.11
CA ALA A 101 -2.25 4.74 -6.07
C ALA A 101 -2.32 6.17 -6.61
N GLU A 102 -2.14 7.18 -5.75
CA GLU A 102 -2.05 8.59 -6.16
C GLU A 102 -0.89 8.82 -7.15
N GLY A 103 0.30 8.29 -6.82
CA GLY A 103 1.46 8.34 -7.72
C GLY A 103 1.19 7.66 -9.06
N SER A 104 0.50 6.52 -9.06
CA SER A 104 0.17 5.78 -10.28
C SER A 104 -0.79 6.58 -11.17
N ALA A 105 -1.80 7.21 -10.58
CA ALA A 105 -2.72 8.07 -11.31
C ALA A 105 -2.00 9.27 -11.96
N LEU A 106 -1.03 9.87 -11.26
CA LEU A 106 -0.18 10.94 -11.80
C LEU A 106 0.70 10.45 -12.95
N ALA A 107 1.32 9.27 -12.81
CA ALA A 107 2.13 8.67 -13.87
C ALA A 107 1.30 8.39 -15.13
N GLU A 108 0.07 7.89 -14.98
CA GLU A 108 -0.84 7.69 -16.11
C GLU A 108 -1.27 9.00 -16.78
N GLN A 109 -1.54 10.04 -16.00
CA GLN A 109 -1.82 11.37 -16.54
C GLN A 109 -0.62 11.94 -17.30
N ALA A 110 0.60 11.78 -16.76
CA ALA A 110 1.83 12.19 -17.43
C ALA A 110 2.01 11.47 -18.77
N ARG A 111 1.81 10.15 -18.82
CA ARG A 111 1.86 9.38 -20.08
C ARG A 111 0.82 9.81 -21.09
N ARG A 112 -0.40 10.16 -20.66
CA ARG A 112 -1.46 10.65 -21.56
C ARG A 112 -1.10 12.01 -22.14
N ALA A 113 -0.64 12.94 -21.30
CA ALA A 113 -0.19 14.26 -21.73
C ALA A 113 1.02 14.21 -22.68
N GLY A 114 1.93 13.23 -22.50
CA GLY A 114 3.06 13.03 -23.42
C GLY A 114 2.68 12.40 -24.76
N ARG A 115 1.60 11.61 -24.81
CA ARG A 115 1.14 10.93 -26.04
C ARG A 115 0.33 11.82 -26.97
N SER A 116 -0.40 12.81 -26.47
CA SER A 116 -1.14 13.78 -27.30
C SER A 116 -0.25 14.69 -28.16
N ARG A 117 1.07 14.47 -28.14
CA ARG A 117 2.09 15.20 -28.89
C ARG A 117 2.67 14.40 -30.07
N ARG A 118 2.40 13.09 -30.14
CA ARG A 118 2.76 12.24 -31.29
C ARG A 118 1.62 12.21 -32.29
#